data_AF-A0A9C7Z773-F1
#
_entry.id   AF-A0A9C7Z773-F1
#
_cell.length_a   1.000
_cell.length_b   1.000
_cell.length_c   1.000
_cell.angle_alpha   90.00
_cell.angle_beta   90.00
_cell.angle_gamma   90.00
#
_symmetry.space_group_name_H-M   'P 1'
#
loop_
_entity.id
_entity.type
_entity.pdbx_description
1 polymer ?
#
loop_
_entity_poly.entity_id
_entity_poly.type
_entity_poly.pdbx_seq_one_letter_code
_entity_poly.pdbx_strand_id
1 'polypeptide(L)' 'CSGYSRVDIRLADDGAPYVLEVNTNPGMTPMSDLPRAAAAAGIDFPSLVQMMLETVK' A
#
# COMPACT_ATOMS: atom_id res chain seq x y z
N CYS A 1 -2.25 12.47 -2.59
CA CYS A 1 -1.60 11.46 -3.44
C CYS A 1 -2.53 11.09 -4.59
N SER A 2 -1.97 10.63 -5.72
CA SER A 2 -2.72 10.03 -6.83
C SER A 2 -2.06 8.70 -7.19
N GLY A 3 -2.83 7.73 -7.67
CA GLY A 3 -2.34 6.37 -7.91
C GLY A 3 -2.23 5.56 -6.63
N TYR A 4 -1.01 5.30 -6.17
CA TYR A 4 -0.75 4.41 -5.04
C TYR A 4 0.21 5.02 -4.01
N SER A 5 0.18 4.49 -2.79
CA SER A 5 1.14 4.79 -1.73
C SER A 5 1.05 3.70 -0.64
N ARG A 6 2.12 3.52 0.14
CA ARG A 6 2.06 2.78 1.41
C ARG A 6 2.02 3.80 2.55
N VAL A 7 1.09 3.64 3.49
CA VAL A 7 0.99 4.50 4.68
C VAL A 7 1.36 3.66 5.90
N ASP A 8 2.41 4.07 6.60
CA ASP A 8 2.90 3.36 7.76
C ASP A 8 2.25 3.96 9.01
N ILE A 9 1.57 3.12 9.78
CA ILE A 9 0.76 3.53 10.93
C ILE A 9 1.24 2.78 12.18
N ARG A 10 1.31 3.48 13.31
CA ARG A 10 1.50 2.88 14.63
C ARG A 10 0.27 3.14 15.50
N LEU A 11 -0.21 2.11 16.18
CA LEU A 11 -1.26 2.25 17.18
C LEU A 11 -0.65 2.60 18.53
N ALA A 12 -1.23 3.57 19.22
CA ALA A 12 -0.98 3.79 20.65
C ALA A 12 -1.69 2.73 21.50
N ASP A 13 -1.42 2.72 22.80
CA ASP A 13 -1.95 1.71 23.73
C ASP A 13 -3.48 1.74 23.84
N ASP A 14 -4.10 2.90 23.56
CA ASP A 14 -5.55 3.10 23.49
C ASP A 14 -6.15 2.75 22.11
N GLY A 15 -5.31 2.27 21.18
CA GLY A 15 -5.70 1.95 19.81
C GLY A 15 -5.74 3.13 18.85
N ALA A 16 -5.39 4.35 19.28
CA ALA A 16 -5.37 5.51 18.40
C ALA A 16 -4.29 5.36 17.31
N PRO A 17 -4.63 5.52 16.01
CA PRO A 17 -3.66 5.39 14.92
C PRO A 17 -2.86 6.69 14.73
N TYR A 18 -1.55 6.55 14.58
CA TYR A 18 -0.62 7.63 14.24
C TYR A 18 0.08 7.31 12.93
N VAL A 19 -0.06 8.19 11.95
CA VAL A 19 0.65 8.11 10.67
C VAL A 19 2.11 8.47 10.90
N LEU A 20 3.02 7.57 10.53
CA LEU A 20 4.47 7.77 10.62
C LEU A 20 5.04 8.30 9.32
N GLU A 21 4.63 7.70 8.20
CA GLU A 21 5.16 8.00 6.88
C GLU A 21 4.12 7.71 5.79
N VAL A 22 4.19 8.49 4.70
CA VAL A 22 3.51 8.20 3.45
C VAL A 22 4.56 7.96 2.37
N ASN A 23 4.78 6.70 2.04
CA ASN A 23 5.67 6.30 0.95
C ASN A 23 4.92 6.43 -0.37
N THR A 24 5.28 7.44 -1.18
CA THR A 24 4.62 7.71 -2.48
C THR A 24 5.06 6.76 -3.59
N ASN A 25 6.19 6.07 -3.42
CA ASN A 25 6.65 5.01 -4.32
C ASN A 25 7.29 3.86 -3.52
N PRO A 26 6.47 3.03 -2.84
CA PRO A 26 6.96 1.92 -2.03
C PRO A 26 7.61 0.82 -2.89
N GLY A 27 8.32 -0.11 -2.24
CA GLY A 27 8.85 -1.30 -2.90
C GLY A 27 7.75 -2.16 -3.54
N MET A 28 8.07 -2.76 -4.69
CA MET A 28 7.14 -3.55 -5.52
C MET A 28 7.65 -4.97 -5.83
N THR A 29 8.62 -5.48 -5.06
CA THR A 29 9.06 -6.87 -5.17
C THR A 29 8.05 -7.82 -4.51
N PRO A 30 8.06 -9.13 -4.78
CA PRO A 30 7.15 -10.07 -4.13
C PRO A 30 7.20 -10.06 -2.59
N MET A 31 8.35 -9.67 -2.02
CA MET A 31 8.55 -9.57 -0.57
C MET A 31 8.23 -8.18 0.00
N SER A 32 7.92 -7.20 -0.84
CA SER A 32 7.59 -5.83 -0.40
C SER A 32 6.20 -5.76 0.25
N ASP A 33 6.02 -4.81 1.16
CA ASP A 33 4.80 -4.74 1.99
C ASP A 33 3.53 -4.46 1.18
N LEU A 34 3.58 -3.57 0.18
CA LEU A 34 2.40 -3.23 -0.61
C LEU A 34 1.89 -4.44 -1.42
N PRO A 35 2.72 -5.16 -2.20
CA PRO A 35 2.32 -6.42 -2.83
C PRO A 35 1.81 -7.48 -1.86
N ARG A 36 2.45 -7.64 -0.69
CA ARG A 36 2.02 -8.61 0.33
C ARG A 36 0.68 -8.26 0.94
N ALA A 37 0.43 -6.98 1.23
CA ALA A 37 -0.85 -6.49 1.74
C ALA A 37 -1.98 -6.66 0.70
N ALA A 38 -1.70 -6.37 -0.57
CA ALA A 38 -2.64 -6.61 -1.67
C ALA A 38 -2.99 -8.10 -1.80
N ALA A 39 -1.98 -8.99 -1.77
CA ALA A 39 -2.20 -10.43 -1.82
C ALA A 39 -3.03 -10.93 -0.61
N ALA A 40 -2.78 -10.41 0.59
CA ALA A 40 -3.59 -10.71 1.77
C ALA A 40 -5.05 -10.22 1.65
N ALA A 41 -5.29 -9.17 0.87
CA ALA A 41 -6.61 -8.68 0.50
C ALA A 41 -7.23 -9.41 -0.71
N GLY A 42 -6.59 -10.45 -1.24
CA GLY A 42 -7.07 -11.22 -2.39
C GLY A 42 -6.80 -10.58 -3.75
N ILE A 43 -5.94 -9.55 -3.81
CA ILE A 43 -5.54 -8.87 -5.04
C ILE A 43 -4.17 -9.43 -5.47
N ASP A 44 -4.13 -10.13 -6.60
CA ASP A 44 -2.87 -10.62 -7.15
C ASP A 44 -2.02 -9.48 -7.75
N PHE A 45 -0.73 -9.74 -7.95
CA PHE A 45 0.21 -8.70 -8.38
C PHE A 45 -0.14 -8.08 -9.75
N PRO A 46 -0.52 -8.86 -10.79
CA PRO A 46 -0.98 -8.28 -12.05
C PRO A 46 -2.22 -7.37 -11.89
N SER A 47 -3.20 -7.78 -11.08
CA SER A 47 -4.40 -6.96 -10.81
C SER A 47 -4.04 -5.68 -10.06
N LEU A 48 -3.14 -5.76 -9.08
CA LEU A 48 -2.63 -4.58 -8.37
C LEU A 48 -1.99 -3.57 -9.35
N VAL A 49 -1.16 -4.04 -10.28
CA VAL A 49 -0.54 -3.18 -11.31
C VAL A 49 -1.60 -2.59 -12.24
N GLN A 50 -2.59 -3.38 -12.65
CA GLN A 50 -3.70 -2.90 -13.48
C GLN A 50 -4.48 -1.78 -12.79
N MET A 51 -4.82 -1.94 -11.51
CA MET A 51 -5.49 -0.90 -10.73
C MET A 51 -4.69 0.40 -10.69
N MET A 52 -3.35 0.33 -10.59
CA MET A 52 -2.49 1.51 -10.63
C MET A 52 -2.56 2.22 -12.00
N LEU A 53 -2.51 1.47 -13.10
CA LEU A 53 -2.57 2.03 -14.46
C LEU A 53 -3.90 2.77 -14.71
N GLU A 54 -5.00 2.26 -14.18
CA GLU A 54 -6.33 2.87 -14.30
C GLU A 54 -6.48 4.21 -13.56
N THR A 55 -5.56 4.55 -12.66
CA THR A 55 -5.58 5.82 -11.92
C THR A 55 -4.88 6.98 -12.64
N VAL A 56 -4.17 6.70 -13.73
CA VAL A 56 -3.44 7.72 -14.50
C VAL A 56 -4.46 8.62 -15.22
N LYS A 57 -4.30 9.94 -15.09
CA LYS A 57 -5.12 10.94 -15.80
C LYS A 57 -4.56 11.26 -17.16
#